data_AF-A0A932JVT7-F1
#
_entry.id   AF-A0A932JVT7-F1
#
_cell.length_a   1.000
_cell.length_b   1.000
_cell.length_c   1.000
_cell.angle_alpha   90.00
_cell.angle_beta   90.00
_cell.angle_gamma   90.00
#
_symmetry.space_group_name_H-M   'P 1'
#
loop_
_entity.id
_entity.type
_entity.pdbx_description
1 polymer ?
#
loop_
_entity_poly.entity_id
_entity_poly.type
_entity_poly.pdbx_seq_one_letter_code
_entity_poly.pdbx_strand_id
1 'polypeptide(L)' 'MNPLIGIIQLIVSILLIATVLLQQRGTGLSATFGGEGNIYRSKRGLEKILFISTIVLTTLFLGLAAIQLFFR' A
#
# COMPACT_ATOMS: atom_id res chain seq x y z
N MET A 1 4.98 26.72 -8.42
CA MET A 1 3.95 25.67 -8.53
C MET A 1 4.12 24.91 -9.84
N ASN A 2 4.94 23.86 -9.86
CA ASN A 2 5.21 23.10 -11.08
C ASN A 2 4.13 22.03 -11.25
N PRO A 3 3.27 22.09 -12.29
CA PRO A 3 2.14 21.16 -12.46
C PRO A 3 2.60 19.69 -12.58
N LEU A 4 3.86 19.48 -12.96
CA LEU A 4 4.49 18.17 -13.07
C LEU A 4 4.44 17.36 -11.77
N ILE A 5 4.72 17.98 -10.61
CA ILE A 5 4.74 17.27 -9.32
C ILE A 5 3.33 16.78 -8.96
N GLY A 6 2.32 17.62 -9.19
CA GLY A 6 0.92 17.26 -8.93
C GLY A 6 0.42 16.12 -9.81
N ILE A 7 0.79 16.10 -11.09
CA ILE A 7 0.43 15.01 -12.02
C ILE A 7 1.07 13.69 -11.58
N ILE A 8 2.36 13.70 -11.20
CA ILE A 8 3.04 12.50 -10.70
C ILE A 8 2.38 12.00 -9.41
N GLN A 9 2.05 12.90 -8.49
CA GLN A 9 1.41 12.53 -7.24
C GLN A 9 -0.01 11.96 -7.42
N LEU A 10 -0.76 12.44 -8.41
CA LEU A 10 -2.05 11.88 -8.80
C LEU A 10 -1.91 10.45 -9.32
N ILE A 11 -0.92 10.18 -10.18
CA ILE A 11 -0.70 8.84 -10.72
C ILE A 11 -0.30 7.87 -9.59
N VAL A 12 0.61 8.29 -8.70
CA VAL A 12 1.05 7.50 -7.55
C VAL A 12 -0.12 7.19 -6.60
N SER A 13 -1.03 8.13 -6.37
CA SER A 13 -2.19 7.90 -5.50
C SER A 13 -3.14 6.85 -6.07
N ILE A 14 -3.40 6.87 -7.39
CA ILE A 14 -4.24 5.88 -8.06
C ILE A 14 -3.62 4.49 -7.95
N LEU A 15 -2.31 4.36 -8.22
CA LEU A 15 -1.59 3.08 -8.09
C LEU A 15 -1.60 2.57 -6.64
N LEU A 16 -1.45 3.46 -5.67
CA LEU A 16 -1.49 3.11 -4.25
C LEU A 16 -2.88 2.61 -3.84
N ILE A 17 -3.95 3.28 -4.25
CA ILE A 17 -5.33 2.84 -4.01
C ILE A 17 -5.55 1.45 -4.62
N ALA A 18 -5.19 1.26 -5.89
CA ALA A 18 -5.33 -0.03 -6.56
C ALA A 18 -4.57 -1.14 -5.84
N THR A 19 -3.33 -0.87 -5.42
CA THR A 19 -2.50 -1.86 -4.70
C THR A 19 -3.08 -2.19 -3.32
N VAL A 20 -3.58 -1.19 -2.58
CA VAL A 20 -4.22 -1.40 -1.27
C VAL A 20 -5.50 -2.22 -1.39
N LEU A 21 -6.33 -2.00 -2.42
CA LEU A 21 -7.53 -2.79 -2.65
C LEU A 21 -7.20 -4.25 -2.98
N LEU A 22 -6.11 -4.49 -3.70
CA LEU A 22 -5.62 -5.85 -4.00
C LEU A 22 -4.99 -6.55 -2.78
N GLN A 23 -4.61 -5.81 -1.73
CA GLN A 23 -4.15 -6.41 -0.47
C GLN A 23 -5.35 -6.97 0.32
N GLN A 24 -5.84 -8.16 -0.06
CA GLN A 24 -6.84 -8.88 0.71
C GLN A 24 -6.31 -9.22 2.12
N ARG A 25 -6.95 -8.70 3.16
CA ARG A 25 -6.67 -9.06 4.56
C ARG A 25 -7.57 -10.22 4.98
N GLY A 26 -7.16 -11.45 4.69
CA GLY A 26 -7.93 -12.67 4.98
C GLY A 26 -8.05 -13.07 6.47
N THR A 27 -7.78 -12.18 7.42
CA THR A 27 -7.68 -12.51 8.86
C THR A 27 -8.47 -11.56 9.74
N GLY A 28 -9.73 -11.28 9.35
CA GLY A 28 -10.52 -10.20 9.96
C GLY A 28 -11.34 -10.55 11.22
N LEU A 29 -11.62 -11.82 11.52
CA LEU A 29 -12.46 -12.16 12.68
C LEU A 29 -12.35 -13.62 13.14
N SER A 30 -12.14 -14.55 12.21
CA SER A 30 -12.00 -15.99 12.50
C SER A 30 -10.80 -16.35 13.39
N ALA A 31 -9.74 -15.53 13.39
CA ALA A 31 -8.56 -15.72 14.24
C ALA A 31 -8.79 -15.35 15.72
N THR A 32 -9.77 -14.51 16.03
CA THR A 32 -10.09 -14.09 17.41
C THR A 32 -11.10 -15.02 18.10
N PHE A 33 -11.79 -15.89 17.35
CA PHE A 33 -12.83 -16.78 17.86
C PHE A 33 -12.37 -18.24 18.10
N GLY A 34 -11.08 -18.49 18.27
CA GLY A 34 -10.58 -19.80 18.73
C GLY A 34 -10.69 -20.94 17.71
N GLY A 35 -10.78 -20.64 16.41
CA GLY A 35 -10.67 -21.66 15.37
C GLY A 35 -9.24 -22.21 15.32
N GLU A 36 -9.04 -23.41 15.85
CA GLU A 36 -7.81 -24.20 15.72
C GLU A 36 -7.54 -24.47 14.23
N GLY A 37 -6.85 -23.52 13.62
CA GLY A 37 -6.49 -23.54 12.21
C GLY A 37 -5.27 -22.65 12.07
N ASN A 38 -4.22 -22.98 12.82
CA ASN A 38 -2.92 -22.34 12.80
C ASN A 38 -2.20 -22.63 11.47
N ILE A 39 -2.86 -22.32 10.37
CA ILE A 39 -2.30 -22.33 9.03
C ILE A 39 -1.49 -21.04 8.96
N TYR A 40 -0.26 -21.10 9.47
CA TYR A 40 0.80 -20.19 9.09
C TYR A 40 1.03 -20.33 7.58
N ARG A 41 0.14 -19.75 6.79
CA ARG A 41 0.35 -19.62 5.35
C ARG A 41 1.40 -18.53 5.20
N SER A 42 2.65 -18.96 5.10
CA SER A 42 3.75 -18.06 4.78
C SER A 42 3.36 -17.28 3.53
N LYS A 43 3.36 -15.94 3.61
CA LYS A 43 3.12 -15.07 2.45
C LYS A 43 4.11 -15.42 1.35
N ARG A 44 3.67 -16.14 0.32
CA ARG A 44 4.51 -16.59 -0.81
C ARG A 44 4.03 -15.93 -2.10
N GLY A 45 4.98 -15.46 -2.90
CA GLY A 45 4.71 -14.87 -4.22
C GLY A 45 4.00 -13.51 -4.15
N LEU A 46 2.79 -13.45 -4.69
CA LEU A 46 2.05 -12.20 -4.96
C LEU A 46 1.75 -11.39 -3.70
N GLU A 47 1.41 -12.02 -2.58
CA GLU A 47 1.11 -11.32 -1.33
C GLU A 47 2.31 -10.53 -0.79
N LYS A 48 3.53 -11.07 -0.92
CA LYS A 48 4.76 -10.40 -0.50
C LYS A 48 5.10 -9.23 -1.43
N ILE A 49 4.87 -9.40 -2.74
CA ILE A 49 5.08 -8.37 -3.74
C ILE A 49 4.11 -7.21 -3.50
N LEU A 50 2.81 -7.47 -3.35
CA LEU A 50 1.81 -6.43 -3.06
C LEU A 50 2.12 -5.67 -1.76
N PHE A 51 2.61 -6.39 -0.74
CA PHE A 51 3.02 -5.77 0.53
C PHE A 51 4.21 -4.80 0.35
N ILE A 52 5.27 -5.24 -0.32
CA ILE A 52 6.45 -4.42 -0.60
C ILE A 52 6.08 -3.25 -1.53
N SER A 53 5.30 -3.49 -2.58
CA SER A 53 4.85 -2.46 -3.51
C SER A 53 4.09 -1.35 -2.80
N THR A 54 3.18 -1.67 -1.87
CA THR A 54 2.48 -0.64 -1.11
C THR A 54 3.40 0.14 -0.20
N ILE A 55 4.39 -0.49 0.45
CA ILE A 55 5.38 0.23 1.25
C ILE A 55 6.12 1.24 0.37
N VAL A 56 6.64 0.81 -0.78
CA VAL A 56 7.36 1.67 -1.73
C VAL A 56 6.48 2.82 -2.23
N LEU A 57 5.26 2.52 -2.68
CA LEU A 57 4.31 3.52 -3.16
C LEU A 57 3.92 4.51 -2.06
N THR A 58 3.79 4.05 -0.82
CA THR A 58 3.43 4.91 0.33
C THR A 58 4.56 5.86 0.66
N THR A 59 5.81 5.36 0.72
CA THR A 59 6.99 6.20 0.92
C THR A 59 7.15 7.23 -0.20
N LEU A 60 6.95 6.84 -1.46
CA LEU A 60 6.97 7.76 -2.60
C LEU A 60 5.87 8.82 -2.51
N PHE A 61 4.64 8.43 -2.18
CA PHE A 61 3.53 9.37 -2.03
C PHE A 61 3.80 10.41 -0.94
N LEU A 62 4.26 9.97 0.23
CA LEU A 62 4.60 10.86 1.34
C LEU A 62 5.80 11.75 1.01
N GLY A 63 6.82 11.21 0.34
CA GLY A 63 7.97 11.98 -0.11
C GLY A 63 7.59 13.07 -1.11
N LEU A 64 6.78 12.75 -2.12
CA LEU A 64 6.25 13.72 -3.08
C LEU A 64 5.37 14.78 -2.40
N ALA A 65 4.52 14.37 -1.46
CA ALA A 65 3.69 15.29 -0.68
C ALA A 65 4.54 16.27 0.13
N ALA A 66 5.59 15.80 0.79
CA ALA A 66 6.51 16.63 1.54
C ALA A 66 7.27 17.59 0.63
N ILE A 67 7.83 17.12 -0.48
CA ILE A 67 8.51 17.96 -1.48
C ILE A 67 7.55 19.04 -1.99
N GLN A 68 6.32 18.67 -2.36
CA GLN A 68 5.32 19.63 -2.82
C GLN A 68 4.97 20.66 -1.76
N LEU A 69 4.96 20.29 -0.47
CA LEU A 69 4.72 21.21 0.64
C LEU A 69 5.88 22.20 0.82
N PHE A 70 7.13 21.76 0.71
CA PHE A 70 8.31 22.63 0.86
C PHE A 70 8.57 23.53 -0.36
N PHE A 71 8.21 23.07 -1.57
CA PHE A 71 8.34 23.83 -2.83
C PHE A 71 7.09 24.67 -3.18
N ARG A 72 6.10 24.70 -2.29
CA ARG A 72 4.91 25.54 -2.39
C ARG A 72 5.25 26.98 -2.00
#